data_AF-A0A658NTQ5-F1
#
_entry.id   AF-A0A658NTQ5-F1
#
_cell.length_a   1.000
_cell.length_b   1.000
_cell.length_c   1.000
_cell.angle_alpha   90.00
_cell.angle_beta   90.00
_cell.angle_gamma   90.00
#
_symmetry.space_group_name_H-M   'P 1'
#
loop_
_entity.id
_entity.type
_entity.pdbx_description
1 polymer ?
#
loop_
_entity_poly.entity_id
_entity_poly.type
_entity_poly.pdbx_seq_one_letter_code
_entity_poly.pdbx_strand_id
1 'polypeptide(L)'
;EGSDELMEKYLEGHTLGEDEINAGLRARTLRGEVVPVLCGSAFKNKGVQRMLDAVIDYLPSPVDIPPVAGTDEDEKETSREASDGEKFSALAFK
;
A
#
# COMPACT_ATOMS: atom_id res chain seq x y z
N GLU A 1 1.50 4.70 -14.31
CA GLU A 1 1.12 3.54 -15.16
C GLU A 1 1.11 2.30 -14.27
N GLY A 2 0.12 1.40 -14.40
CA GLY A 2 -0.06 0.29 -13.45
C GLY A 2 0.92 -0.86 -13.66
N SER A 3 1.11 -1.23 -14.93
CA SER A 3 2.09 -2.15 -15.48
C SER A 3 1.95 -2.08 -17.01
N ASP A 4 3.05 -2.09 -17.75
CA ASP A 4 3.04 -2.06 -19.23
C ASP A 4 2.32 -3.29 -19.80
N GLU A 5 2.47 -4.45 -19.14
CA GLU A 5 1.81 -5.71 -19.50
C GLU A 5 0.28 -5.62 -19.36
N LEU A 6 -0.22 -5.00 -18.28
CA LEU A 6 -1.67 -4.81 -18.08
C LEU A 6 -2.23 -3.82 -19.11
N MET A 7 -1.44 -2.83 -19.52
CA MET A 7 -1.82 -1.85 -20.53
C MET A 7 -1.92 -2.50 -21.92
N GLU A 8 -0.90 -3.28 -22.31
CA GLU A 8 -0.88 -4.00 -23.59
C GLU A 8 -2.07 -4.97 -23.69
N LYS A 9 -2.27 -5.80 -22.66
CA LYS A 9 -3.40 -6.74 -22.58
C LYS A 9 -4.75 -6.02 -22.74
N TYR A 10 -4.91 -4.86 -22.11
CA TYR A 10 -6.12 -4.04 -22.26
C TYR A 10 -6.28 -3.47 -23.68
N LEU A 11 -5.19 -2.95 -24.28
CA LEU A 11 -5.21 -2.37 -25.63
C LEU A 11 -5.47 -3.41 -26.72
N GLU A 12 -5.04 -4.66 -26.52
CA GLU A 12 -5.33 -5.80 -27.38
C GLU A 12 -6.78 -6.33 -27.23
N GLY A 13 -7.55 -5.76 -26.30
CA GLY A 13 -8.95 -6.11 -26.08
C GLY A 13 -9.15 -7.36 -25.20
N HIS A 14 -8.10 -7.82 -24.51
CA HIS A 14 -8.21 -8.91 -23.54
C HIS A 14 -8.79 -8.40 -22.21
N THR A 15 -9.57 -9.24 -21.54
CA THR A 15 -10.13 -8.90 -20.22
C THR A 15 -9.07 -9.09 -19.13
N LEU A 16 -8.97 -8.12 -18.24
CA LEU A 16 -8.18 -8.24 -17.01
C LEU A 16 -8.95 -9.07 -15.99
N GLY A 17 -8.28 -10.02 -15.36
CA GLY A 17 -8.81 -10.78 -14.24
C GLY A 17 -8.95 -9.91 -12.98
N GLU A 18 -9.76 -10.38 -12.03
CA GLU A 18 -9.96 -9.68 -10.75
C GLU A 18 -8.65 -9.51 -9.99
N ASP A 19 -7.81 -10.55 -9.91
CA ASP A 19 -6.50 -10.51 -9.25
C ASP A 19 -5.54 -9.50 -9.91
N GLU A 20 -5.56 -9.42 -11.24
CA GLU A 20 -4.73 -8.48 -12.02
C GLU A 20 -5.14 -7.04 -11.74
N ILE A 21 -6.46 -6.79 -11.68
CA ILE A 21 -7.01 -5.47 -11.34
C ILE A 21 -6.62 -5.10 -9.91
N ASN A 22 -6.81 -6.01 -8.95
CA ASN A 22 -6.49 -5.76 -7.55
C ASN A 22 -5.00 -5.49 -7.34
N ALA A 23 -4.12 -6.27 -7.98
CA ALA A 23 -2.68 -6.07 -7.94
C ALA A 23 -2.26 -4.72 -8.57
N GLY A 24 -2.83 -4.37 -9.72
CA GLY A 24 -2.58 -3.10 -10.39
C GLY A 24 -3.04 -1.89 -9.56
N LEU A 25 -4.21 -1.98 -8.92
CA LEU A 25 -4.70 -0.96 -8.00
C LEU A 25 -3.81 -0.81 -6.77
N ARG A 26 -3.46 -1.93 -6.10
CA ARG A 26 -2.54 -1.92 -4.95
C ARG A 26 -1.23 -1.26 -5.29
N ALA A 27 -0.57 -1.66 -6.39
CA ALA A 27 0.71 -1.10 -6.80
C ALA A 27 0.66 0.43 -6.99
N ARG A 28 -0.42 0.95 -7.58
CA ARG A 28 -0.62 2.39 -7.77
C ARG A 28 -0.99 3.13 -6.49
N THR A 29 -1.72 2.47 -5.58
CA THR A 29 -2.04 3.01 -4.25
C THR A 29 -0.78 3.13 -3.39
N LEU A 30 0.08 2.12 -3.38
CA LEU A 30 1.36 2.15 -2.64
C LEU A 30 2.30 3.26 -3.15
N ARG A 31 2.26 3.57 -4.45
CA ARG A 31 3.01 4.69 -5.04
C ARG A 31 2.34 6.06 -4.88
N GLY A 32 1.16 6.12 -4.27
CA GLY A 32 0.41 7.37 -4.11
C GLY A 32 -0.15 7.97 -5.40
N GLU A 33 -0.23 7.19 -6.49
CA GLU A 33 -0.74 7.66 -7.79
C GLU A 33 -2.28 7.64 -7.88
N VAL A 34 -2.92 6.76 -7.12
CA VAL A 34 -4.37 6.52 -7.13
C VAL A 34 -4.88 6.30 -5.72
N VAL A 35 -6.06 6.83 -5.43
CA VAL A 35 -6.79 6.62 -4.17
C VAL A 35 -8.10 5.90 -4.48
N PRO A 36 -8.24 4.60 -4.13
CA PRO A 36 -9.49 3.86 -4.34
C PRO A 36 -10.64 4.48 -3.56
N VAL A 37 -11.76 4.77 -4.22
CA VAL A 37 -12.95 5.34 -3.60
C VAL A 37 -13.98 4.24 -3.39
N LEU A 38 -14.36 4.02 -2.13
CA LEU A 38 -15.40 3.07 -1.73
C LEU A 38 -16.62 3.83 -1.21
N CYS A 39 -17.79 3.19 -1.25
CA CYS A 39 -19.04 3.76 -0.74
C CYS A 39 -19.67 2.90 0.36
N GLY A 40 -20.42 3.55 1.26
CA GLY A 40 -21.07 2.88 2.38
C GLY A 40 -21.77 3.87 3.30
N SER A 41 -22.45 3.34 4.32
CA SER A 41 -23.02 4.11 5.42
C SER A 41 -22.71 3.43 6.74
N ALA A 42 -21.81 4.04 7.51
CA ALA A 42 -21.49 3.58 8.86
C ALA A 42 -22.73 3.59 9.76
N PHE A 43 -23.57 4.64 9.67
CA PHE A 43 -24.80 4.75 10.46
C PHE A 43 -25.79 3.60 10.21
N LYS A 44 -25.83 3.06 8.97
CA LYS A 44 -26.68 1.92 8.63
C LYS A 44 -25.97 0.58 8.73
N ASN A 45 -24.71 0.55 9.18
CA ASN A 45 -23.85 -0.64 9.21
C ASN A 45 -23.74 -1.34 7.85
N LYS A 46 -23.65 -0.56 6.76
CA LYS A 46 -23.52 -1.08 5.39
C LYS A 46 -22.23 -0.59 4.76
N GLY A 47 -21.35 -1.52 4.36
CA GLY A 47 -20.13 -1.22 3.60
C GLY A 47 -18.88 -1.00 4.44
N VAL A 48 -18.99 -0.89 5.78
CA VAL A 48 -17.80 -0.78 6.66
C VAL A 48 -16.93 -2.03 6.57
N GLN A 49 -17.54 -3.22 6.50
CA GLN A 49 -16.82 -4.48 6.36
C GLN A 49 -16.04 -4.53 5.04
N ARG A 50 -16.65 -4.10 3.93
CA ARG A 50 -15.97 -4.03 2.62
C ARG A 50 -14.86 -2.98 2.58
N MET A 51 -15.02 -1.89 3.32
CA MET A 51 -13.94 -0.91 3.49
C MET A 51 -12.76 -1.52 4.27
N LEU A 52 -13.02 -2.35 5.29
CA LEU A 52 -11.96 -3.06 6.01
C LEU A 52 -11.26 -4.12 5.14
N ASP A 53 -12.00 -4.83 4.28
CA ASP A 53 -11.39 -5.73 3.28
C ASP A 53 -10.42 -4.94 2.39
N ALA A 54 -10.86 -3.78 1.88
CA ALA A 54 -10.05 -2.90 1.03
C ALA A 54 -8.81 -2.33 1.74
N VAL A 55 -8.82 -2.19 3.08
CA VAL A 55 -7.62 -1.83 3.86
C VAL A 55 -6.55 -2.91 3.70
N ILE A 56 -6.93 -4.18 3.79
CA ILE A 56 -5.99 -5.30 3.61
C ILE A 56 -5.50 -5.34 2.16
N ASP A 57 -6.43 -5.19 1.20
CA ASP A 57 -6.13 -5.34 -0.23
C ASP A 57 -5.21 -4.23 -0.76
N TYR A 58 -5.41 -2.98 -0.35
CA TYR A 58 -4.77 -1.82 -0.99
C TYR A 58 -3.80 -1.02 -0.12
N LEU A 59 -3.89 -1.08 1.22
CA LEU A 59 -2.99 -0.30 2.08
C LEU A 59 -1.66 -1.05 2.35
N PRO A 60 -0.57 -0.31 2.62
CA PRO A 60 0.74 -0.90 2.88
C PRO A 60 0.75 -1.70 4.18
N SER A 61 1.48 -2.80 4.14
CA SER A 61 2.09 -3.39 5.33
C SER A 61 3.39 -2.65 5.68
N PRO A 62 3.96 -2.84 6.88
CA PRO A 62 5.22 -2.20 7.27
C PRO A 62 6.41 -2.47 6.33
N VAL A 63 6.39 -3.60 5.61
CA VAL A 63 7.45 -3.97 4.67
C VAL A 63 7.25 -3.37 3.27
N ASP A 64 6.06 -2.82 2.98
CA ASP A 64 5.75 -2.18 1.71
C ASP A 64 6.22 -0.71 1.65
N ILE A 65 6.67 -0.14 2.77
CA ILE A 65 7.14 1.24 2.87
C ILE A 65 8.67 1.29 3.01
N PRO A 66 9.31 2.39 2.58
CA PRO A 66 10.75 2.55 2.75
C PRO A 66 11.17 2.48 4.23
N PRO A 67 12.39 1.97 4.52
CA PRO A 67 12.97 2.02 5.85
C PRO A 67 12.93 3.41 6.46
N VAL A 68 12.68 3.50 7.76
CA VAL A 68 12.58 4.77 8.47
C VAL A 68 13.96 5.41 8.54
N ALA A 69 14.11 6.60 7.95
CA ALA A 69 15.37 7.35 7.99
C ALA A 69 15.61 8.00 9.36
N GLY A 70 16.87 8.20 9.72
CA GLY A 70 17.31 8.86 10.93
C GLY A 70 18.77 9.26 10.88
N THR A 71 19.30 9.71 12.01
CA THR A 71 20.67 10.18 12.16
C THR A 71 21.29 9.54 13.41
N ASP A 72 22.55 9.11 13.32
CA ASP A 72 23.29 8.54 14.46
C ASP A 72 23.93 9.60 15.36
N GLU A 73 24.68 9.17 16.38
CA GLU A 73 25.38 10.06 17.32
C GLU A 73 26.47 10.93 16.68
N ASP A 74 26.97 10.55 15.50
CA ASP A 74 28.00 11.27 14.73
C ASP A 74 27.39 12.17 13.63
N GLU A 75 26.09 12.43 13.68
CA GLU A 75 25.33 13.16 12.64
C GLU A 75 25.32 12.48 11.26
N LYS A 76 25.59 11.17 11.17
CA LYS A 76 25.56 10.43 9.90
C LYS A 76 24.16 9.89 9.62
N GLU A 77 23.76 9.91 8.35
CA GLU A 77 22.51 9.31 7.90
C GLU A 77 22.49 7.80 8.14
N THR A 78 21.41 7.31 8.72
CA THR A 78 21.12 5.89 8.94
C THR A 78 19.65 5.61 8.64
N SER A 79 19.28 4.35 8.47
CA SER A 79 17.88 3.92 8.38
C SER A 79 17.60 2.74 9.32
N ARG A 80 16.31 2.43 9.51
CA ARG A 80 15.81 1.24 10.19
C ARG A 80 14.78 0.53 9.31
N GLU A 81 15.07 -0.71 8.91
CA GLU A 81 14.16 -1.59 8.17
C GLU A 81 13.07 -2.16 9.09
N ALA A 82 11.96 -2.59 8.48
CA ALA A 82 10.88 -3.28 9.18
C ALA A 82 11.22 -4.77 9.36
N SER A 83 12.18 -5.08 10.23
CA SER A 83 12.67 -6.46 10.45
C SER A 83 12.87 -6.78 11.94
N ASP A 84 12.43 -7.96 12.35
CA ASP A 84 12.62 -8.49 13.72
C ASP A 84 14.10 -8.75 14.06
N GLY A 85 14.95 -8.89 13.03
CA GLY A 85 16.39 -9.08 13.20
C GLY A 85 17.18 -7.80 13.44
N GLU A 86 16.55 -6.64 13.29
CA GLU A 86 17.21 -5.35 13.38
C GLU A 86 17.28 -4.80 14.82
N LYS A 87 18.17 -3.84 15.05
CA LYS A 87 18.24 -3.13 16.33
C LYS A 87 16.94 -2.36 16.58
N PHE A 88 16.37 -2.57 17.77
CA PHE A 88 15.14 -1.91 18.20
C PHE A 88 15.22 -0.38 18.09
N SER A 89 14.20 0.21 17.47
CA SER A 89 13.95 1.65 17.40
C SER A 89 12.45 1.90 17.40
N ALA A 90 11.99 2.93 18.10
CA ALA A 90 10.58 3.30 18.14
C ALA A 90 10.42 4.82 18.31
N LEU A 91 9.31 5.34 17.79
CA LEU A 91 8.90 6.73 17.97
C LEU A 91 7.74 6.79 18.97
N ALA A 92 7.86 7.59 20.02
CA ALA A 92 6.76 7.83 20.94
C ALA A 92 5.77 8.84 20.32
N PHE A 93 4.58 8.38 19.92
CA PHE A 93 3.50 9.21 19.38
C PHE A 93 2.18 8.96 20.15
N LYS A 94 1.27 9.94 20.13
CA LYS A 94 -0.07 9.83 20.73
C LYS A 94 -1.13 10.46 19.86
#